data_AF-A0A6A4WKY3-F1
#
_entry.id   AF-A0A6A4WKY3-F1
#
_cell.length_a   1.000
_cell.length_b   1.000
_cell.length_c   1.000
_cell.angle_alpha   90.00
_cell.angle_beta   90.00
_cell.angle_gamma   90.00
#
_symmetry.space_group_name_H-M   'P 1'
#
loop_
_entity.id
_entity.type
_entity.pdbx_description
1 polymer ?
#
loop_
_entity_poly.entity_id
_entity_poly.type
_entity_poly.pdbx_seq_one_letter_code
_entity_poly.pdbx_strand_id
1 'polypeptide(L)'
;MPKSRCKKTWRRLQALEAEVASQAARREAGQRQIRALEAEVASLRAQVSEAPGPSARERPEVSELETRVVRYSAAPEVRSANPGQTCHLLLGDSIARDAGMVVDAPDLLTNMSVGGMTFHRLATGAREKIARWRQHCRAEGLRCGHIVIWCGGNDAYGGRGLATEDVVATVRACGENEVFVLGPTPRIHGRVYDRPDCSWSGTLAFRAESRIASALAGFANVTIVRHLGRQLCSGSQRKLGRRPGVFRSDGVHLSQEGYRRVFARVSGVLAWLHSTV
;
A
#
# COMPACT_ATOMS: atom_id res chain seq x y z
N MET A 1 -43.29 -34.87 -1.56
CA MET A 1 -42.32 -33.99 -2.27
C MET A 1 -40.99 -33.94 -1.50
N PRO A 2 -39.87 -34.43 -2.09
CA PRO A 2 -38.53 -33.95 -1.70
C PRO A 2 -37.49 -33.84 -2.87
N LYS A 3 -37.89 -33.93 -4.14
CA LYS A 3 -36.94 -34.04 -5.27
C LYS A 3 -36.22 -32.73 -5.68
N SER A 4 -36.80 -31.55 -5.40
CA SER A 4 -36.23 -30.27 -5.86
C SER A 4 -35.07 -29.75 -4.99
N ARG A 5 -35.10 -30.05 -3.68
CA ARG A 5 -34.08 -29.61 -2.71
C ARG A 5 -32.74 -30.33 -2.93
N CYS A 6 -32.75 -31.63 -3.19
CA CYS A 6 -31.54 -32.40 -3.53
C CYS A 6 -30.84 -31.91 -4.80
N LYS A 7 -31.60 -31.53 -5.85
CA LYS A 7 -31.03 -31.06 -7.12
C LYS A 7 -30.31 -29.71 -6.98
N LYS A 8 -30.81 -28.83 -6.10
CA LYS A 8 -30.18 -27.53 -5.80
C LYS A 8 -28.89 -27.70 -4.99
N THR A 9 -28.91 -28.59 -3.99
CA THR A 9 -27.72 -28.91 -3.18
C THR A 9 -26.63 -29.57 -4.04
N TRP A 10 -26.99 -30.48 -4.95
CA TRP A 10 -26.05 -31.13 -5.86
C TRP A 10 -25.34 -30.13 -6.79
N ARG A 11 -26.08 -29.20 -7.39
CA ARG A 11 -25.48 -28.14 -8.24
C ARG A 11 -24.57 -27.20 -7.46
N ARG A 12 -24.89 -26.93 -6.19
CA ARG A 12 -24.05 -26.09 -5.33
C ARG A 12 -22.74 -26.80 -4.97
N LEU A 13 -22.79 -28.12 -4.74
CA LEU A 13 -21.59 -28.93 -4.49
C LEU A 13 -20.63 -28.91 -5.70
N GLN A 14 -21.16 -29.16 -6.90
CA GLN A 14 -20.36 -29.14 -8.14
C GLN A 14 -19.71 -27.77 -8.40
N ALA A 15 -20.42 -26.67 -8.11
CA ALA A 15 -19.86 -25.33 -8.24
C ALA A 15 -18.70 -25.07 -7.26
N LEU A 16 -18.82 -25.55 -6.02
CA LEU A 16 -17.75 -25.42 -5.01
C LEU A 16 -16.54 -26.30 -5.36
N GLU A 17 -16.75 -27.50 -5.88
CA GLU A 17 -15.66 -28.38 -6.34
C GLU A 17 -14.89 -27.74 -7.50
N ALA A 18 -15.59 -27.12 -8.46
CA ALA A 18 -14.96 -26.38 -9.55
C ALA A 18 -14.18 -25.14 -9.05
N GLU A 19 -14.72 -24.45 -8.04
CA GLU A 19 -14.05 -23.29 -7.43
C GLU A 19 -12.78 -23.70 -6.66
N VAL A 20 -12.83 -24.81 -5.91
CA VAL A 20 -11.66 -25.38 -5.23
C VAL A 20 -10.61 -25.85 -6.23
N ALA A 21 -11.01 -26.53 -7.32
CA ALA A 21 -10.10 -26.96 -8.38
C ALA A 21 -9.42 -25.76 -9.08
N SER A 22 -10.17 -24.70 -9.35
CA SER A 22 -9.65 -23.44 -9.89
C SER A 22 -8.64 -22.79 -8.94
N GLN A 23 -8.91 -22.77 -7.64
CA GLN A 23 -7.97 -22.27 -6.64
C GLN A 23 -6.70 -23.13 -6.52
N ALA A 24 -6.82 -24.45 -6.61
CA ALA A 24 -5.68 -25.37 -6.61
C ALA A 24 -4.78 -25.15 -7.84
N ALA A 25 -5.37 -25.05 -9.04
CA ALA A 25 -4.64 -24.76 -10.27
C ALA A 25 -3.91 -23.41 -10.22
N ARG A 26 -4.53 -22.38 -9.62
CA ARG A 26 -3.90 -21.07 -9.38
C ARG A 26 -2.70 -21.17 -8.43
N ARG A 27 -2.80 -21.98 -7.38
CA ARG A 27 -1.69 -22.22 -6.44
C ARG A 27 -0.53 -22.94 -7.10
N GLU A 28 -0.79 -23.97 -7.90
CA GLU A 28 0.25 -24.68 -8.65
C GLU A 28 0.93 -23.78 -9.69
N ALA A 29 0.16 -22.95 -10.40
CA ALA A 29 0.71 -21.97 -11.33
C ALA A 29 1.62 -20.95 -10.59
N GLY A 30 1.18 -20.45 -9.44
CA GLY A 30 1.99 -19.58 -8.58
C GLY A 30 3.28 -20.25 -8.08
N GLN A 31 3.21 -21.52 -7.66
CA GLN A 31 4.39 -22.28 -7.25
C GLN A 31 5.38 -22.52 -8.39
N ARG A 32 4.90 -22.81 -9.60
CA ARG A 32 5.75 -22.92 -10.79
C ARG A 32 6.46 -21.60 -11.09
N GLN A 33 5.75 -20.48 -10.96
CA GLN A 33 6.32 -19.16 -11.18
C GLN A 33 7.36 -18.77 -10.11
N ILE A 34 7.14 -19.14 -8.84
CA ILE A 34 8.14 -18.97 -7.77
C ILE A 34 9.41 -19.76 -8.09
N ARG A 35 9.29 -21.04 -8.47
CA ARG A 35 10.46 -21.87 -8.84
C ARG A 35 11.22 -21.31 -10.04
N ALA A 36 10.51 -20.77 -11.04
CA ALA A 36 11.14 -20.13 -12.19
C ALA A 36 11.94 -18.88 -11.78
N LEU A 37 11.37 -18.04 -10.91
CA LEU A 37 12.06 -16.86 -10.37
C LEU A 37 13.26 -17.24 -9.48
N GLU A 38 13.16 -18.31 -8.70
CA GLU A 38 14.28 -18.83 -7.89
C GLU A 38 15.44 -19.30 -8.79
N ALA A 39 15.13 -20.00 -9.89
CA ALA A 39 16.12 -20.42 -10.87
C ALA A 39 16.79 -19.22 -11.59
N GLU A 40 16.02 -18.19 -11.93
CA GLU A 40 16.54 -16.96 -12.53
C GLU A 40 17.47 -16.21 -11.57
N VAL A 41 17.09 -16.10 -10.29
CA VAL A 41 17.94 -15.50 -9.25
C VAL A 41 19.23 -16.29 -9.05
N ALA A 42 19.18 -17.62 -9.08
CA ALA A 42 20.37 -18.47 -8.98
C ALA A 42 21.31 -18.26 -10.17
N SER A 43 20.77 -18.19 -11.39
CA SER A 43 21.53 -17.90 -12.62
C SER A 43 22.22 -16.53 -12.57
N LEU A 44 21.49 -15.49 -12.16
CA LEU A 44 22.04 -14.14 -12.03
C LEU A 44 23.14 -14.07 -10.96
N ARG A 45 23.02 -14.80 -9.85
CA ARG A 45 24.07 -14.88 -8.82
C ARG A 45 25.34 -15.55 -9.34
N ALA A 46 25.21 -16.58 -10.17
CA ALA A 46 26.36 -17.24 -10.80
C ALA A 46 27.09 -16.29 -11.76
N GLN A 47 26.34 -15.57 -12.61
CA GLN A 47 26.91 -14.58 -13.54
C GLN A 47 27.65 -13.44 -12.81
N VAL A 48 27.13 -12.98 -11.67
CA VAL A 48 27.79 -11.96 -10.85
C VAL A 48 29.05 -12.51 -10.16
N SER A 49 29.13 -13.81 -9.88
CA SER A 49 30.31 -14.44 -9.28
C SER A 49 31.45 -14.71 -10.28
N GLU A 50 31.15 -14.77 -11.58
CA GLU A 50 32.15 -15.02 -12.64
C GLU A 50 32.70 -13.73 -13.27
N ALA A 51 32.09 -12.57 -12.99
CA ALA A 51 32.59 -11.29 -13.44
C ALA A 51 33.84 -10.84 -12.61
N PRO A 52 34.91 -10.31 -13.24
CA PRO A 52 36.04 -9.74 -12.50
C PRO A 52 35.53 -8.61 -11.59
N GLY A 53 35.81 -8.74 -10.29
CA GLY A 53 35.16 -7.94 -9.26
C GLY A 53 35.36 -6.43 -9.44
N PRO A 54 34.32 -5.60 -9.21
CA PRO A 54 34.48 -4.15 -9.20
C PRO A 54 35.40 -3.73 -8.04
N SER A 55 36.23 -2.73 -8.30
CA SER A 55 37.06 -2.11 -7.26
C SER A 55 36.18 -1.65 -6.09
N ALA A 56 36.73 -1.60 -4.87
CA ALA A 56 36.00 -1.30 -3.63
C ALA A 56 35.26 0.06 -3.59
N ARG A 57 35.32 0.87 -4.67
CA ARG A 57 34.60 2.13 -4.85
C ARG A 57 33.27 2.01 -5.60
N GLU A 58 32.95 0.85 -6.17
CA GLU A 58 31.75 0.64 -7.00
C GLU A 58 30.83 -0.46 -6.44
N ARG A 59 30.77 -0.61 -5.11
CA ARG A 59 29.70 -1.38 -4.49
C ARG A 59 28.49 -0.45 -4.36
N PRO A 60 27.39 -0.63 -5.12
CA PRO A 60 26.16 0.09 -4.83
C PRO A 60 25.72 -0.26 -3.41
N GLU A 61 25.37 0.75 -2.62
CA GLU A 61 24.78 0.54 -1.31
C GLU A 61 23.54 -0.34 -1.46
N VAL A 62 23.37 -1.29 -0.53
CA VAL A 62 22.26 -2.26 -0.47
C VAL A 62 20.86 -1.58 -0.49
N SER A 63 20.80 -0.24 -0.37
CA SER A 63 19.59 0.57 -0.46
C SER A 63 18.98 0.67 -1.87
N GLU A 64 19.74 0.41 -2.94
CA GLU A 64 19.24 0.51 -4.33
C GLU A 64 18.53 -0.75 -4.84
N LEU A 65 18.76 -1.90 -4.20
CA LEU A 65 18.33 -3.22 -4.69
C LEU A 65 16.95 -3.72 -4.17
N GLU A 66 16.30 -3.00 -3.26
CA GLU A 66 15.03 -3.45 -2.65
C GLU A 66 13.75 -2.87 -3.28
N THR A 67 13.82 -2.31 -4.49
CA THR A 67 12.60 -1.84 -5.19
C THR A 67 12.05 -2.93 -6.11
N ARG A 68 11.61 -4.05 -5.54
CA ARG A 68 10.82 -5.06 -6.26
C ARG A 68 9.36 -4.58 -6.32
N VAL A 69 8.90 -4.21 -7.52
CA VAL A 69 7.48 -3.98 -7.82
C VAL A 69 6.73 -5.29 -7.54
N VAL A 70 5.98 -5.34 -6.45
CA VAL A 70 5.08 -6.46 -6.19
C VAL A 70 3.88 -6.30 -7.13
N ARG A 71 3.90 -7.08 -8.21
CA ARG A 71 2.74 -7.29 -9.06
C ARG A 71 1.70 -8.07 -8.27
N TYR A 72 0.72 -7.40 -7.69
CA TYR A 72 -0.60 -7.99 -7.50
C TYR A 72 -1.42 -7.70 -8.74
N SER A 73 -1.14 -8.45 -9.80
CA SER A 73 -2.14 -8.67 -10.84
C SER A 73 -2.26 -10.18 -10.99
N ALA A 74 -3.51 -10.66 -10.95
CA ALA A 74 -3.82 -12.00 -11.41
C ALA A 74 -3.16 -12.23 -12.79
N ALA A 75 -2.60 -13.43 -12.99
CA ALA A 75 -1.89 -13.81 -14.22
C ALA A 75 -2.71 -13.55 -15.51
N PRO A 76 -2.02 -13.44 -16.67
CA PRO A 76 -2.41 -12.54 -17.74
C PRO A 76 -3.43 -13.17 -18.69
N GLU A 77 -4.57 -12.52 -18.86
CA GLU A 77 -5.01 -12.26 -20.21
C GLU A 77 -4.29 -10.99 -20.64
N VAL A 78 -3.55 -11.04 -21.75
CA VAL A 78 -3.13 -9.83 -22.48
C VAL A 78 -4.41 -9.19 -23.01
N ARG A 79 -5.15 -8.52 -22.12
CA ARG A 79 -6.17 -7.57 -22.52
C ARG A 79 -5.37 -6.36 -22.94
N SER A 80 -5.30 -6.13 -24.25
CA SER A 80 -4.92 -4.82 -24.77
C SER A 80 -5.59 -3.77 -23.89
N ALA A 81 -4.81 -2.88 -23.27
CA ALA A 81 -5.38 -1.81 -22.47
C ALA A 81 -6.49 -1.16 -23.30
N ASN A 82 -7.70 -1.16 -22.77
CA ASN A 82 -8.80 -0.49 -23.47
C ASN A 82 -8.44 1.00 -23.49
N PRO A 83 -8.41 1.67 -24.65
CA PRO A 83 -8.13 3.09 -24.71
C PRO A 83 -9.09 3.83 -23.76
N GLY A 84 -8.54 4.45 -22.71
CA GLY A 84 -9.31 5.17 -21.69
C GLY A 84 -9.17 4.69 -20.24
N GLN A 85 -8.52 3.55 -19.98
CA GLN A 85 -8.25 3.08 -18.61
C GLN A 85 -7.38 4.06 -17.83
N THR A 86 -7.71 4.29 -16.56
CA THR A 86 -6.95 5.17 -15.67
C THR A 86 -6.04 4.34 -14.78
N CYS A 87 -4.79 4.73 -14.64
CA CYS A 87 -3.84 4.12 -13.72
C CYS A 87 -3.52 5.11 -12.61
N HIS A 88 -3.87 4.76 -11.37
CA HIS A 88 -3.57 5.51 -10.15
C HIS A 88 -2.20 5.10 -9.59
N LEU A 89 -1.63 5.93 -8.72
CA LEU A 89 -0.35 5.67 -8.06
C LEU A 89 -0.53 5.61 -6.54
N LEU A 90 0.07 4.61 -5.89
CA LEU A 90 0.22 4.56 -4.44
C LEU A 90 1.69 4.74 -4.04
N LEU A 91 1.95 5.77 -3.24
CA LEU A 91 3.22 6.01 -2.54
C LEU A 91 3.00 5.84 -1.04
N GLY A 92 3.99 5.31 -0.33
CA GLY A 92 3.85 5.16 1.11
C GLY A 92 4.87 4.24 1.74
N ASP A 93 4.61 3.93 3.01
CA ASP A 93 5.43 3.02 3.82
C ASP A 93 4.90 1.58 3.80
N SER A 94 5.35 0.74 4.74
CA SER A 94 4.91 -0.64 4.85
C SER A 94 3.42 -0.79 5.16
N ILE A 95 2.78 0.20 5.81
CA ILE A 95 1.32 0.16 6.03
C ILE A 95 0.60 0.26 4.70
N ALA A 96 1.05 1.15 3.82
CA ALA A 96 0.49 1.31 2.47
C ALA A 96 0.72 0.08 1.61
N ARG A 97 1.94 -0.47 1.66
CA ARG A 97 2.34 -1.67 0.91
C ARG A 97 1.48 -2.87 1.23
N ASP A 98 1.27 -3.09 2.52
CA ASP A 98 0.57 -4.26 3.04
C ASP A 98 -0.97 -4.09 3.05
N ALA A 99 -1.48 -2.94 2.59
CA ALA A 99 -2.90 -2.59 2.63
C ALA A 99 -3.78 -3.32 1.60
N GLY A 100 -3.20 -4.11 0.69
CA GLY A 100 -3.95 -4.83 -0.34
C GLY A 100 -4.87 -3.91 -1.16
N MET A 101 -4.43 -2.67 -1.41
CA MET A 101 -5.24 -1.66 -2.09
C MET A 101 -5.58 -2.09 -3.51
N VAL A 102 -6.85 -1.97 -3.85
CA VAL A 102 -7.37 -2.21 -5.20
C VAL A 102 -8.33 -1.09 -5.59
N VAL A 103 -8.50 -0.91 -6.90
CA VAL A 103 -9.43 0.06 -7.47
C VAL A 103 -10.50 -0.65 -8.28
N ASP A 104 -11.62 0.03 -8.51
CA ASP A 104 -12.70 -0.51 -9.34
C ASP A 104 -12.27 -0.71 -10.79
N ALA A 105 -12.71 -1.81 -11.40
CA ALA A 105 -12.52 -2.01 -12.82
C ALA A 105 -13.26 -0.91 -13.62
N PRO A 106 -12.66 -0.37 -14.70
CA PRO A 106 -11.49 -0.88 -15.40
C PRO A 106 -10.16 -0.22 -15.00
N ASP A 107 -10.13 0.54 -13.90
CA ASP A 107 -8.94 1.28 -13.50
C ASP A 107 -7.88 0.38 -12.85
N LEU A 108 -6.65 0.89 -12.77
CA LEU A 108 -5.47 0.19 -12.27
C LEU A 108 -4.82 0.97 -11.14
N LEU A 109 -4.10 0.28 -10.24
CA LEU A 109 -3.30 0.90 -9.19
C LEU A 109 -1.86 0.41 -9.26
N THR A 110 -0.93 1.32 -9.51
CA THR A 110 0.51 1.06 -9.39
C THR A 110 0.95 1.30 -7.96
N ASN A 111 1.35 0.25 -7.25
CA ASN A 111 1.87 0.35 -5.88
C ASN A 111 3.40 0.49 -5.88
N MET A 112 3.91 1.66 -5.45
CA MET A 112 5.35 1.94 -5.31
C MET A 112 5.74 2.27 -3.86
N SER A 113 4.95 1.82 -2.90
CA SER A 113 5.25 1.95 -1.47
C SER A 113 6.39 1.01 -1.04
N VAL A 114 7.16 1.45 -0.04
CA VAL A 114 8.40 0.77 0.41
C VAL A 114 8.45 0.77 1.94
N GLY A 115 8.88 -0.33 2.55
CA GLY A 115 9.05 -0.40 4.00
C GLY A 115 9.98 0.69 4.53
N GLY A 116 9.65 1.27 5.68
CA GLY A 116 10.46 2.33 6.29
C GLY A 116 10.46 3.67 5.54
N MET A 117 9.59 3.86 4.55
CA MET A 117 9.45 5.14 3.85
C MET A 117 9.03 6.26 4.84
N THR A 118 9.62 7.44 4.65
CA THR A 118 9.31 8.67 5.39
C THR A 118 8.99 9.78 4.39
N PHE A 119 8.41 10.89 4.85
CA PHE A 119 8.25 12.05 3.97
C PHE A 119 9.59 12.61 3.51
N HIS A 120 10.63 12.57 4.33
CA HIS A 120 11.99 12.94 3.91
C HIS A 120 12.50 12.12 2.71
N ARG A 121 12.31 10.80 2.75
CA ARG A 121 12.70 9.91 1.65
C ARG A 121 11.81 10.07 0.42
N LEU A 122 10.52 10.37 0.61
CA LEU A 122 9.65 10.72 -0.52
C LEU A 122 10.03 12.06 -1.13
N ALA A 123 10.37 13.08 -0.34
CA ALA A 123 10.74 14.39 -0.84
C ALA A 123 11.95 14.32 -1.79
N THR A 124 12.91 13.45 -1.49
CA THR A 124 14.11 13.24 -2.32
C THR A 124 13.83 12.36 -3.56
N GLY A 125 12.94 11.36 -3.46
CA GLY A 125 12.72 10.38 -4.54
C GLY A 125 11.38 10.47 -5.31
N ALA A 126 10.43 11.30 -4.89
CA ALA A 126 9.06 11.29 -5.44
C ALA A 126 9.03 11.65 -6.93
N ARG A 127 9.83 12.64 -7.36
CA ARG A 127 9.88 13.07 -8.76
C ARG A 127 10.23 11.92 -9.69
N GLU A 128 11.24 11.12 -9.33
CA GLU A 128 11.67 9.97 -10.12
C GLU A 128 10.58 8.89 -10.16
N LYS A 129 9.99 8.55 -9.00
CA LYS A 129 8.89 7.56 -8.91
C LYS A 129 7.70 7.97 -9.78
N ILE A 130 7.31 9.25 -9.74
CA ILE A 130 6.19 9.79 -10.51
C ILE A 130 6.53 9.83 -12.00
N ALA A 131 7.76 10.19 -12.37
CA ALA A 131 8.21 10.15 -13.76
C ALA A 131 8.15 8.71 -14.33
N ARG A 132 8.60 7.72 -13.55
CA ARG A 132 8.55 6.31 -13.91
C ARG A 132 7.12 5.81 -14.09
N TRP A 133 6.21 6.17 -13.18
CA TRP A 133 4.79 5.85 -13.31
C TRP A 133 4.16 6.50 -14.55
N ARG A 134 4.42 7.80 -14.79
CA ARG A 134 3.94 8.48 -16.01
C ARG A 134 4.47 7.84 -17.29
N GLN A 135 5.74 7.43 -17.29
CA GLN A 135 6.33 6.70 -18.43
C GLN A 135 5.64 5.37 -18.64
N HIS A 136 5.37 4.61 -17.57
CA HIS A 136 4.60 3.37 -17.64
C HIS A 136 3.20 3.60 -18.22
N CYS A 137 2.46 4.60 -17.71
CA CYS A 137 1.15 4.93 -18.25
C CYS A 137 1.20 5.24 -19.75
N ARG A 138 2.18 6.04 -20.20
CA ARG A 138 2.35 6.34 -21.63
C ARG A 138 2.67 5.11 -22.46
N ALA A 139 3.56 4.25 -21.99
CA ALA A 139 3.96 3.03 -22.71
C ALA A 139 2.80 2.05 -22.89
N GLU A 140 1.89 1.99 -21.92
CA GLU A 140 0.72 1.10 -21.92
C GLU A 140 -0.56 1.77 -22.46
N GLY A 141 -0.49 3.03 -22.93
CA GLY A 141 -1.66 3.77 -23.40
C GLY A 141 -2.70 4.11 -22.31
N LEU A 142 -2.28 4.15 -21.04
CA LEU A 142 -3.12 4.45 -19.87
C LEU A 142 -3.14 5.95 -19.57
N ARG A 143 -4.27 6.43 -19.03
CA ARG A 143 -4.37 7.78 -18.46
C ARG A 143 -3.77 7.81 -17.06
N CYS A 144 -3.02 8.85 -16.73
CA CYS A 144 -2.55 9.07 -15.37
C CYS A 144 -3.72 9.52 -14.48
N GLY A 145 -4.01 8.78 -13.42
CA GLY A 145 -5.05 9.10 -12.46
C GLY A 145 -4.56 9.87 -11.25
N HIS A 146 -5.27 9.68 -10.14
CA HIS A 146 -4.94 10.22 -8.82
C HIS A 146 -3.69 9.57 -8.22
N ILE A 147 -3.03 10.32 -7.31
CA ILE A 147 -1.91 9.83 -6.50
C ILE A 147 -2.37 9.73 -5.05
N VAL A 148 -2.24 8.53 -4.47
CA VAL A 148 -2.49 8.27 -3.05
C VAL A 148 -1.16 8.22 -2.32
N ILE A 149 -1.02 8.99 -1.25
CA ILE A 149 0.14 8.97 -0.36
C ILE A 149 -0.32 8.50 1.01
N TRP A 150 0.19 7.36 1.47
CA TRP A 150 0.00 6.90 2.85
C TRP A 150 1.35 6.73 3.54
N CYS A 151 1.78 7.80 4.21
CA CYS A 151 3.10 7.94 4.82
C CYS A 151 3.00 8.79 6.10
N GLY A 152 4.12 9.00 6.79
CA GLY A 152 4.19 9.85 7.99
C GLY A 152 4.22 9.06 9.30
N GLY A 153 3.94 7.75 9.28
CA GLY A 153 4.08 6.90 10.46
C GLY A 153 5.54 6.82 10.91
N ASN A 154 6.46 6.54 10.00
CA ASN A 154 7.88 6.49 10.34
C ASN A 154 8.46 7.85 10.74
N ASP A 155 7.90 8.96 10.24
CA ASP A 155 8.25 10.31 10.66
C ASP A 155 7.75 10.60 12.09
N ALA A 156 6.49 10.26 12.38
CA ALA A 156 5.85 10.52 13.67
C ALA A 156 6.50 9.75 14.83
N TYR A 157 6.88 8.50 14.58
CA TYR A 157 7.50 7.61 15.56
C TYR A 157 9.02 7.48 15.35
N GLY A 158 9.60 8.32 14.48
CA GLY A 158 11.04 8.42 14.25
C GLY A 158 11.67 9.52 15.10
N GLY A 159 12.97 9.41 15.36
CA GLY A 159 13.69 10.39 16.19
C GLY A 159 13.80 11.80 15.60
N ARG A 160 13.59 11.97 14.30
CA ARG A 160 13.68 13.27 13.61
C ARG A 160 12.35 14.04 13.57
N GLY A 161 11.22 13.36 13.83
CA GLY A 161 9.90 13.93 13.64
C GLY A 161 9.55 14.15 12.16
N LEU A 162 8.35 14.71 11.94
CA LEU A 162 7.86 15.10 10.63
C LEU A 162 8.23 16.56 10.32
N ALA A 163 9.00 16.76 9.24
CA ALA A 163 9.28 18.08 8.66
C ALA A 163 8.20 18.47 7.65
N THR A 164 7.68 19.69 7.76
CA THR A 164 6.60 20.19 6.90
C THR A 164 7.06 20.44 5.47
N GLU A 165 8.33 20.78 5.31
CA GLU A 165 8.99 21.06 4.03
C GLU A 165 9.06 19.81 3.16
N ASP A 166 9.32 18.65 3.79
CA ASP A 166 9.36 17.36 3.11
C ASP A 166 7.97 16.92 2.61
N VAL A 167 6.92 17.21 3.40
CA VAL A 167 5.52 16.96 3.00
C VAL A 167 5.17 17.82 1.78
N VAL A 168 5.49 19.11 1.83
CA VAL A 168 5.25 20.07 0.74
C VAL A 168 6.05 19.69 -0.51
N ALA A 169 7.33 19.34 -0.38
CA ALA A 169 8.18 18.92 -1.49
C ALA A 169 7.66 17.65 -2.17
N THR A 170 7.19 16.68 -1.38
CA THR A 170 6.57 15.45 -1.88
C THR A 170 5.33 15.76 -2.71
N VAL A 171 4.42 16.59 -2.21
CA VAL A 171 3.19 16.96 -2.93
C VAL A 171 3.51 17.79 -4.18
N ARG A 172 4.46 18.73 -4.12
CA ARG A 172 4.90 19.48 -5.32
C ARG A 172 5.45 18.58 -6.41
N ALA A 173 6.09 17.46 -6.06
CA ALA A 173 6.56 16.48 -7.04
C ALA A 173 5.41 15.81 -7.82
N CYS A 174 4.20 15.76 -7.26
CA CYS A 174 3.00 15.28 -7.93
C CYS A 174 2.54 16.17 -9.09
N GLY A 175 2.94 17.45 -9.11
CA GLY A 175 2.47 18.42 -10.10
C GLY A 175 0.96 18.58 -10.03
N GLU A 176 0.32 18.63 -11.20
CA GLU A 176 -1.13 18.89 -11.34
C GLU A 176 -2.05 17.69 -11.04
N ASN A 177 -1.50 16.51 -10.76
CA ASN A 177 -2.32 15.36 -10.41
C ASN A 177 -3.08 15.63 -9.10
N GLU A 178 -4.33 15.19 -9.01
CA GLU A 178 -5.05 15.18 -7.73
C GLU A 178 -4.38 14.19 -6.76
N VAL A 179 -4.18 14.64 -5.52
CA VAL A 179 -3.45 13.92 -4.48
C VAL A 179 -4.35 13.65 -3.28
N PHE A 180 -4.37 12.39 -2.85
CA PHE A 180 -5.04 11.97 -1.63
C PHE A 180 -3.99 11.58 -0.58
N VAL A 181 -3.94 12.32 0.53
CA VAL A 181 -3.02 12.02 1.63
C VAL A 181 -3.77 11.33 2.76
N LEU A 182 -3.41 10.07 3.01
CA LEU A 182 -3.98 9.26 4.08
C LEU A 182 -3.21 9.52 5.39
N GLY A 183 -3.93 9.87 6.45
CA GLY A 183 -3.32 10.11 7.76
C GLY A 183 -2.60 8.87 8.33
N PRO A 184 -1.49 9.06 9.07
CA PRO A 184 -0.77 7.94 9.67
C PRO A 184 -1.61 7.22 10.73
N THR A 185 -1.26 5.97 11.00
CA THR A 185 -1.90 5.16 12.05
C THR A 185 -1.08 5.14 13.33
N PRO A 186 -1.74 5.03 14.50
CA PRO A 186 -1.05 4.94 15.78
C PRO A 186 -0.26 3.64 15.92
N ARG A 187 0.68 3.61 16.87
CA ARG A 187 1.49 2.42 17.20
C ARG A 187 1.30 2.07 18.67
N ILE A 188 1.15 0.78 18.96
CA ILE A 188 1.03 0.28 20.34
C ILE A 188 2.29 -0.41 20.84
N HIS A 189 3.20 -0.80 19.94
CA HIS A 189 4.53 -1.31 20.25
C HIS A 189 5.59 -0.67 19.34
N GLY A 190 6.86 -1.02 19.58
CA GLY A 190 8.02 -0.53 18.84
C GLY A 190 8.92 0.35 19.71
N ARG A 191 9.97 0.91 19.12
CA ARG A 191 10.94 1.76 19.84
C ARG A 191 10.30 3.04 20.39
N VAL A 192 9.41 3.64 19.60
CA VAL A 192 8.59 4.80 19.98
C VAL A 192 7.16 4.43 19.64
N TYR A 193 6.27 4.55 20.61
CA TYR A 193 4.87 4.13 20.49
C TYR A 193 3.98 5.00 21.37
N ASP A 194 2.67 4.96 21.12
CA ASP A 194 1.69 5.70 21.90
C ASP A 194 1.42 4.99 23.22
N ARG A 195 1.19 5.77 24.28
CA ARG A 195 0.81 5.20 25.57
C ARG A 195 -0.48 4.38 25.44
N PRO A 196 -0.56 3.19 26.05
CA PRO A 196 -1.82 2.46 26.16
C PRO A 196 -2.91 3.37 26.75
N ASP A 197 -4.15 3.18 26.29
CA ASP A 197 -5.32 3.94 26.76
C ASP A 197 -5.32 5.46 26.49
N CYS A 198 -4.33 6.00 25.77
CA CYS A 198 -4.40 7.39 25.35
C CYS A 198 -5.56 7.61 24.35
N SER A 199 -6.14 8.80 24.37
CA SER A 199 -7.13 9.19 23.36
C SER A 199 -6.47 9.33 22.00
N TRP A 200 -7.24 9.18 20.91
CA TRP A 200 -6.77 9.43 19.55
C TRP A 200 -6.00 10.76 19.42
N SER A 201 -6.52 11.85 20.01
CA SER A 201 -5.88 13.17 19.99
C SER A 201 -4.55 13.24 20.74
N GLY A 202 -4.30 12.29 21.65
CA GLY A 202 -3.04 12.17 22.38
C GLY A 202 -1.93 11.45 21.60
N THR A 203 -2.24 10.82 20.47
CA THR A 203 -1.28 10.01 19.70
C THR A 203 -0.30 10.86 18.90
N LEU A 204 0.89 10.31 18.63
CA LEU A 204 1.85 10.93 17.71
C LEU A 204 1.33 10.95 16.27
N ALA A 205 0.59 9.91 15.86
CA ALA A 205 -0.10 9.87 14.58
C ALA A 205 -1.08 11.05 14.39
N PHE A 206 -1.88 11.39 15.40
CA PHE A 206 -2.79 12.56 15.32
C PHE A 206 -2.03 13.88 15.16
N ARG A 207 -0.90 14.05 15.87
CA ARG A 207 -0.06 15.23 15.75
C ARG A 207 0.56 15.33 14.36
N ALA A 208 1.05 14.22 13.83
CA ALA A 208 1.58 14.15 12.48
C ALA A 208 0.50 14.45 11.42
N GLU A 209 -0.69 13.85 11.56
CA GLU A 209 -1.85 14.19 10.70
C GLU A 209 -2.17 15.69 10.72
N SER A 210 -2.17 16.30 11.91
CA SER A 210 -2.45 17.74 12.04
C SER A 210 -1.38 18.61 11.38
N ARG A 211 -0.10 18.21 11.48
CA ARG A 211 1.02 18.88 10.81
C ARG A 211 0.94 18.75 9.28
N ILE A 212 0.65 17.54 8.78
CA ILE A 212 0.41 17.30 7.34
C ILE A 212 -0.73 18.20 6.85
N ALA A 213 -1.84 18.25 7.60
CA ALA A 213 -2.98 19.08 7.23
C ALA A 213 -2.67 20.57 7.21
N SER A 214 -1.92 21.06 8.20
CA SER A 214 -1.48 22.45 8.20
C SER A 214 -0.54 22.76 7.04
N ALA A 215 0.40 21.87 6.72
CA ALA A 215 1.38 22.06 5.65
C ALA A 215 0.74 22.11 4.26
N LEU A 216 -0.40 21.43 4.08
CA LEU A 216 -1.06 21.25 2.79
C LEU A 216 -2.33 22.10 2.63
N ALA A 217 -2.66 22.97 3.59
CA ALA A 217 -3.90 23.75 3.58
C ALA A 217 -4.09 24.66 2.35
N GLY A 218 -3.01 25.05 1.68
CA GLY A 218 -3.03 25.90 0.48
C GLY A 218 -3.03 25.15 -0.86
N PHE A 219 -3.02 23.81 -0.86
CA PHE A 219 -2.94 23.03 -2.10
C PHE A 219 -4.34 22.65 -2.59
N ALA A 220 -4.77 23.25 -3.69
CA ALA A 220 -6.10 23.04 -4.26
C ALA A 220 -6.32 21.62 -4.79
N ASN A 221 -5.26 20.94 -5.25
CA ASN A 221 -5.32 19.58 -5.78
C ASN A 221 -5.11 18.49 -4.70
N VAL A 222 -5.16 18.85 -3.41
CA VAL A 222 -4.88 17.92 -2.30
C VAL A 222 -6.13 17.72 -1.44
N THR A 223 -6.49 16.46 -1.23
CA THR A 223 -7.48 16.05 -0.23
C THR A 223 -6.81 15.20 0.83
N ILE A 224 -7.08 15.52 2.10
CA ILE A 224 -6.51 14.77 3.23
C ILE A 224 -7.59 13.92 3.87
N VAL A 225 -7.39 12.61 3.87
CA VAL A 225 -8.27 11.66 4.55
C VAL A 225 -7.86 11.58 6.01
N ARG A 226 -8.49 12.43 6.81
CA ARG A 226 -8.21 12.56 8.25
C ARG A 226 -8.93 11.50 9.10
N HIS A 227 -8.36 11.29 10.28
CA HIS A 227 -8.87 10.46 11.36
C HIS A 227 -8.94 8.96 11.04
N LEU A 228 -8.01 8.47 10.21
CA LEU A 228 -7.88 7.03 9.94
C LEU A 228 -7.54 6.26 11.21
N GLY A 229 -6.55 6.73 11.98
CA GLY A 229 -6.17 6.10 13.24
C GLY A 229 -7.28 6.10 14.31
N ARG A 230 -8.25 7.02 14.23
CA ARG A 230 -9.43 7.02 15.10
C ARG A 230 -10.27 5.74 14.94
N GLN A 231 -10.25 5.11 13.76
CA GLN A 231 -10.98 3.88 13.49
C GLN A 231 -10.41 2.68 14.26
N LEU A 232 -9.15 2.76 14.69
CA LEU A 232 -8.46 1.72 15.46
C LEU A 232 -8.70 1.89 16.97
N CYS A 233 -9.31 2.99 17.38
CA CYS A 233 -9.62 3.27 18.78
C CYS A 233 -11.01 2.69 19.18
N SER A 234 -11.29 2.60 20.48
CA SER A 234 -12.60 2.16 21.00
C SER A 234 -13.16 3.05 22.12
N GLY A 235 -14.45 2.86 22.41
CA GLY A 235 -15.20 3.63 23.39
C GLY A 235 -15.56 5.05 22.94
N SER A 236 -16.39 5.73 23.74
CA SER A 236 -16.79 7.13 23.54
C SER A 236 -15.58 8.06 23.52
N GLN A 237 -14.60 7.79 24.37
CA GLN A 237 -13.34 8.53 24.50
C GLN A 237 -12.29 8.20 23.43
N ARG A 238 -12.57 7.25 22.53
CA ARG A 238 -11.67 6.84 21.43
C ARG A 238 -10.26 6.53 21.94
N LYS A 239 -10.17 5.60 22.89
CA LYS A 239 -8.92 5.14 23.49
C LYS A 239 -8.23 4.10 22.62
N LEU A 240 -6.91 4.23 22.48
CA LEU A 240 -6.04 3.28 21.80
C LEU A 240 -5.76 2.04 22.68
N GLY A 241 -5.50 0.88 22.08
CA GLY A 241 -5.12 -0.35 22.79
C GLY A 241 -6.28 -1.15 23.40
N ARG A 242 -7.46 -0.54 23.54
CA ARG A 242 -8.67 -1.20 24.05
C ARG A 242 -9.41 -2.07 23.04
N ARG A 243 -9.00 -2.04 21.78
CA ARG A 243 -9.62 -2.84 20.72
C ARG A 243 -8.65 -3.98 20.34
N PRO A 244 -8.91 -5.22 20.77
CA PRO A 244 -8.03 -6.32 20.42
C PRO A 244 -8.10 -6.61 18.92
N GLY A 245 -7.01 -7.12 18.37
CA GLY A 245 -6.97 -7.69 17.02
C GLY A 245 -6.96 -6.69 15.87
N VAL A 246 -6.80 -5.38 16.09
CA VAL A 246 -6.63 -4.38 15.00
C VAL A 246 -5.18 -4.15 14.56
N PHE A 247 -4.22 -4.59 15.38
CA PHE A 247 -2.80 -4.59 15.05
C PHE A 247 -2.31 -6.03 14.89
N ARG A 248 -1.24 -6.22 14.13
CA ARG A 248 -0.44 -7.45 14.16
C ARG A 248 0.30 -7.54 15.50
N SER A 249 0.95 -8.68 15.75
CA SER A 249 1.74 -8.91 16.98
C SER A 249 2.86 -7.87 17.17
N ASP A 250 3.37 -7.29 16.10
CA ASP A 250 4.38 -6.24 16.16
C ASP A 250 3.87 -4.89 16.67
N GLY A 251 2.54 -4.71 16.84
CA GLY A 251 1.92 -3.48 17.32
C GLY A 251 2.15 -2.24 16.45
N VAL A 252 2.67 -2.42 15.24
CA VAL A 252 2.97 -1.36 14.26
C VAL A 252 2.10 -1.55 13.02
N HIS A 253 2.10 -2.76 12.45
CA HIS A 253 1.31 -3.08 11.28
C HIS A 253 -0.12 -3.43 11.64
N LEU A 254 -1.03 -3.20 10.70
CA LEU A 254 -2.43 -3.51 10.88
C LEU A 254 -2.70 -4.98 10.57
N SER A 255 -3.62 -5.56 11.34
CA SER A 255 -4.25 -6.82 10.96
C SER A 255 -5.25 -6.60 9.82
N GLN A 256 -5.81 -7.67 9.26
CA GLN A 256 -6.96 -7.62 8.35
C GLN A 256 -8.12 -6.79 8.93
N GLU A 257 -8.48 -7.00 10.20
CA GLU A 257 -9.51 -6.20 10.88
C GLU A 257 -9.11 -4.73 11.02
N GLY A 258 -7.83 -4.44 11.24
CA GLY A 258 -7.30 -3.08 11.27
C GLY A 258 -7.46 -2.37 9.93
N TYR A 259 -7.06 -3.02 8.84
CA TYR A 259 -7.24 -2.49 7.48
C TYR A 259 -8.71 -2.29 7.15
N ARG A 260 -9.58 -3.28 7.39
CA ARG A 260 -11.03 -3.17 7.15
C ARG A 260 -11.63 -1.92 7.80
N ARG A 261 -11.21 -1.59 9.02
CA ARG A 261 -11.68 -0.40 9.75
C ARG A 261 -11.19 0.91 9.15
N VAL A 262 -9.91 0.97 8.79
CA VAL A 262 -9.35 2.14 8.12
C VAL A 262 -10.04 2.36 6.79
N PHE A 263 -10.24 1.30 6.00
CA PHE A 263 -10.88 1.39 4.69
C PHE A 263 -12.37 1.69 4.75
N ALA A 264 -13.09 1.34 5.82
CA ALA A 264 -14.45 1.84 6.03
C ALA A 264 -14.51 3.38 6.05
N ARG A 265 -13.44 4.06 6.50
CA ARG A 265 -13.32 5.52 6.40
C ARG A 265 -12.81 5.98 5.04
N VAL A 266 -11.81 5.29 4.48
CA VAL A 266 -11.24 5.64 3.16
C VAL A 266 -12.31 5.57 2.07
N SER A 267 -13.10 4.50 2.00
CA SER A 267 -14.13 4.33 0.97
C SER A 267 -15.30 5.32 1.11
N GLY A 268 -15.48 5.95 2.28
CA GLY A 268 -16.41 7.07 2.44
C GLY A 268 -15.92 8.38 1.82
N VAL A 269 -14.66 8.46 1.41
CA VAL A 269 -14.05 9.62 0.72
C VAL A 269 -13.63 9.25 -0.71
N LEU A 270 -13.07 8.05 -0.88
CA LEU A 270 -12.58 7.49 -2.13
C LEU A 270 -13.40 6.25 -2.46
N ALA A 271 -14.59 6.45 -3.02
CA ALA A 271 -15.51 5.36 -3.32
C ALA A 271 -14.91 4.29 -4.25
N TRP A 272 -13.93 4.67 -5.07
CA TRP A 272 -13.22 3.82 -6.03
C TRP A 272 -12.01 3.07 -5.45
N LEU A 273 -11.65 3.28 -4.17
CA LEU A 273 -10.47 2.68 -3.52
C LEU A 273 -10.87 1.75 -2.38
N HIS A 274 -10.38 0.51 -2.45
CA HIS A 274 -10.73 -0.58 -1.53
C HIS A 274 -9.50 -1.33 -1.01
N SER A 275 -9.72 -2.18 -0.01
CA SER A 275 -8.75 -3.13 0.52
C SER A 275 -9.25 -4.55 0.30
N THR A 276 -8.36 -5.43 -0.15
CA THR A 276 -8.62 -6.88 -0.28
C THR A 276 -8.12 -7.69 0.92
N VAL A 277 -7.35 -7.06 1.81
CA VAL A 277 -6.93 -7.66 3.08
C VAL A 277 -7.99 -7.52 4.14
#